data_AF-A0A941EQT4-F1
#
_entry.id   AF-A0A941EQT4-F1
#
_cell.length_a   1.000
_cell.length_b   1.000
_cell.length_c   1.000
_cell.angle_alpha   90.00
_cell.angle_beta   90.00
_cell.angle_gamma   90.00
#
_symmetry.space_group_name_H-M   'P 1'
#
loop_
_entity.id
_entity.type
_entity.pdbx_description
1 polymer ?
#
loop_
_entity_poly.entity_id
_entity_poly.type
_entity_poly.pdbx_seq_one_letter_code
_entity_poly.pdbx_strand_id
1 'polypeptide(L)' 'MTSRAGSVRTGPLAIGDAAIITSVATALRQAAFETCARVVEVIEAREPIWKHRHFADGASESVNCAH' A
#
# COMPACT_ATOMS: atom_id res chain seq x y z
N MET A 1 -9.39 20.41 -12.13
CA MET A 1 -9.22 20.29 -10.68
C MET A 1 -9.06 18.81 -10.36
N THR A 2 -7.94 18.40 -9.78
CA THR A 2 -7.64 17.00 -9.44
C THR A 2 -7.55 16.89 -7.94
N SER A 3 -8.29 15.96 -7.34
CA SER A 3 -8.23 15.69 -5.90
C SER A 3 -7.73 14.27 -5.64
N ARG A 4 -7.03 14.11 -4.52
CA ARG A 4 -6.48 12.83 -4.09
C ARG A 4 -6.48 12.70 -2.57
N ALA A 5 -6.84 11.52 -2.08
CA ALA A 5 -6.69 11.13 -0.68
C ALA A 5 -6.08 9.73 -0.60
N GLY A 6 -5.25 9.48 0.42
CA GLY A 6 -4.67 8.17 0.69
C GLY A 6 -4.47 7.95 2.18
N SER A 7 -4.65 6.71 2.63
CA SER A 7 -4.44 6.29 4.01
C SER A 7 -3.68 4.96 4.03
N VAL A 8 -2.70 4.87 4.93
CA VAL A 8 -1.95 3.63 5.21
C VAL A 8 -2.30 3.20 6.63
N ARG A 9 -2.63 1.91 6.81
CA ARG A 9 -2.86 1.33 8.13
C ARG A 9 -1.54 0.78 8.68
N THR A 10 -1.28 1.06 9.95
CA THR A 10 -0.15 0.51 10.70
C THR A 10 -0.67 -0.38 11.84
N GLY A 11 0.15 -1.35 12.28
CA GLY A 11 -0.24 -2.35 13.29
C GLY A 11 -0.75 -3.67 12.69
N PRO A 12 -1.33 -4.56 13.50
CA PRO A 12 -1.73 -5.89 13.07
C PRO A 12 -2.85 -5.84 12.02
N LEU A 13 -2.68 -6.63 10.95
CA LEU A 13 -3.61 -6.75 9.83
C LEU A 13 -3.96 -8.23 9.63
N ALA A 14 -5.25 -8.52 9.51
CA ALA A 14 -5.70 -9.87 9.16
C ALA A 14 -5.53 -10.13 7.65
N ILE A 15 -5.51 -11.41 7.25
CA ILE A 15 -5.55 -11.76 5.83
C ILE A 15 -6.87 -11.23 5.24
N GLY A 16 -6.76 -10.47 4.15
CA GLY A 16 -7.88 -9.82 3.48
C GLY A 16 -8.08 -8.35 3.87
N ASP A 17 -7.40 -7.85 4.89
CA ASP A 17 -7.44 -6.43 5.24
C ASP A 17 -6.69 -5.57 4.20
N ALA A 18 -7.27 -4.41 3.88
CA ALA A 18 -6.58 -3.39 3.10
C ALA A 18 -5.50 -2.71 3.94
N ALA A 19 -4.23 -2.85 3.53
CA ALA A 19 -3.10 -2.16 4.16
C ALA A 19 -2.96 -0.71 3.68
N ILE A 20 -3.29 -0.44 2.40
CA ILE A 20 -3.24 0.87 1.77
C ILE A 20 -4.54 1.08 1.00
N ILE A 21 -5.14 2.26 1.14
CA ILE A 21 -6.28 2.69 0.33
C ILE A 21 -5.94 4.06 -0.26
N THR A 22 -6.14 4.20 -1.57
CA THR A 22 -5.96 5.48 -2.29
C THR A 22 -7.17 5.75 -3.19
N SER A 23 -7.53 7.02 -3.31
CA SER A 23 -8.59 7.50 -4.20
C SER A 23 -8.12 8.74 -4.95
N VAL A 24 -8.40 8.78 -6.25
CA VAL A 24 -8.04 9.90 -7.14
C VAL A 24 -9.25 10.24 -8.00
N ALA A 25 -9.58 11.53 -8.07
CA ALA A 25 -10.60 12.06 -8.97
C ALA A 25 -9.96 13.03 -9.97
N THR A 26 -10.16 12.77 -11.26
CA THR A 26 -9.66 13.60 -12.36
C THR A 26 -10.68 13.61 -13.51
N ALA A 27 -10.59 14.61 -14.39
CA ALA A 27 -11.46 14.73 -15.55
C ALA A 27 -11.24 13.63 -16.61
N LEU A 28 -10.06 13.00 -16.63
CA LEU A 28 -9.70 11.98 -17.61
C LEU A 28 -9.42 10.64 -16.94
N ARG A 29 -10.10 9.59 -17.39
CA ARG A 29 -9.94 8.24 -16.81
C ARG A 29 -8.47 7.78 -16.79
N GLN A 30 -7.71 8.08 -17.85
CA GLN A 30 -6.32 7.66 -17.95
C GLN A 30 -5.44 8.33 -16.89
N ALA A 31 -5.63 9.64 -16.68
CA ALA A 31 -4.91 10.38 -15.66
C ALA A 31 -5.25 9.89 -14.24
N ALA A 32 -6.47 9.40 -14.01
CA ALA A 32 -6.87 8.83 -12.72
C ALA A 32 -6.07 7.56 -12.39
N PHE A 33 -5.97 6.62 -13.34
CA PHE A 33 -5.23 5.37 -13.15
C PHE A 33 -3.73 5.61 -12.96
N GLU A 34 -3.12 6.45 -13.81
CA GLU A 34 -1.70 6.77 -13.71
C GLU A 34 -1.37 7.42 -12.35
N THR A 35 -2.20 8.38 -11.92
CA THR A 35 -2.01 9.05 -10.65
C THR A 35 -2.21 8.09 -9.47
N CYS A 36 -3.21 7.21 -9.51
CA CYS A 36 -3.41 6.19 -8.48
C CYS A 36 -2.17 5.29 -8.32
N ALA A 37 -1.61 4.80 -9.43
CA ALA A 37 -0.42 3.93 -9.41
C ALA A 37 0.79 4.66 -8.82
N ARG A 38 1.09 5.86 -9.33
CA ARG A 38 2.21 6.70 -8.83
C ARG A 38 2.11 6.99 -7.34
N VAL A 39 0.90 7.09 -6.82
CA VAL A 39 0.67 7.40 -5.41
C VAL A 39 1.02 6.24 -4.52
N VAL A 40 0.66 5.02 -4.92
CA VAL A 40 1.05 3.81 -4.19
C VAL A 40 2.56 3.64 -4.22
N GLU A 41 3.19 3.83 -5.38
CA GLU A 41 4.66 3.76 -5.52
C GLU A 41 5.37 4.76 -4.61
N VAL A 42 4.92 6.01 -4.57
CA VAL A 42 5.51 7.04 -3.71
C VAL A 42 5.31 6.72 -2.23
N ILE A 43 4.17 6.15 -1.85
CA ILE A 43 3.91 5.72 -0.48
C ILE A 43 4.87 4.62 -0.08
N GLU A 44 4.98 3.56 -0.88
CA GLU A 44 5.87 2.42 -0.59
C GLU A 44 7.35 2.82 -0.62
N ALA A 45 7.74 3.80 -1.45
CA ALA A 45 9.11 4.30 -1.50
C ALA A 45 9.48 5.19 -0.30
N ARG A 46 8.54 5.94 0.27
CA ARG A 46 8.79 6.85 1.41
C ARG A 46 8.69 6.15 2.75
N GLU A 47 7.67 5.34 2.90
CA GLU A 47 7.40 4.54 4.08
C GLU A 47 7.48 3.09 3.63
N PRO A 48 8.66 2.44 3.71
CA PRO A 48 8.76 1.03 3.37
C PRO A 48 7.85 0.27 4.33
N ILE A 49 6.68 -0.15 3.83
CA ILE A 49 5.69 -0.89 4.62
C ILE A 49 6.27 -2.29 4.83
N TRP A 50 6.97 -2.47 5.94
CA TRP A 50 7.52 -3.76 6.35
C TRP A 50 6.38 -4.69 6.77
N LYS A 51 5.94 -5.54 5.85
CA LYS A 51 4.98 -6.60 6.13
C LYS A 51 5.70 -7.73 6.86
N HIS A 52 5.74 -7.66 8.19
CA HIS A 52 6.09 -8.82 9.02
C HIS A 52 4.94 -9.81 8.96
N ARG A 53 5.10 -10.87 8.18
CA ARG A 53 4.10 -11.93 8.05
C ARG A 53 4.35 -13.00 9.10
N HIS A 54 3.36 -13.23 9.95
CA HIS A 54 3.34 -14.39 10.84
C HIS A 54 2.61 -15.54 10.14
N PHE A 55 3.26 -16.68 10.04
CA PHE A 55 2.70 -17.92 9.52
C PHE A 55 2.10 -18.76 10.65
N ALA A 56 1.17 -19.66 10.30
CA ALA A 56 0.43 -20.49 11.25
C ALA A 56 1.31 -21.53 11.99
N ASP A 57 2.52 -21.77 11.49
CA ASP A 57 3.55 -22.65 12.06
C ASP A 57 4.49 -21.94 13.06
N GLY A 58 4.25 -20.65 13.34
CA GLY A 58 5.06 -19.84 14.23
C GLY A 58 6.26 -19.16 13.55
N ALA A 59 6.49 -19.39 12.27
CA ALA A 59 7.52 -18.67 11.51
C ALA A 59 7.07 -17.21 11.29
N SER A 60 8.00 -16.27 11.47
CA SER A 60 7.78 -14.85 11.20
C SER A 60 8.75 -14.43 10.10
N GLU A 61 8.24 -14.11 8.91
CA GLU A 61 9.06 -13.68 7.79
C GLU A 61 8.80 -12.20 7.50
N SER A 62 9.87 -11.41 7.49
CA SER A 62 9.82 -10.06 6.95
C SER A 62 9.89 -10.19 5.43
N VAL A 63 8.83 -9.79 4.72
CA VAL A 63 8.91 -9.69 3.27
C VAL A 63 10.00 -8.66 2.95
N ASN A 64 11.06 -9.11 2.26
CA ASN A 64 12.32 -8.43 1.89
C ASN A 64 13.59 -8.84 2.68
N CYS A 65 13.57 -9.92 3.47
CA CYS A 65 14.81 -10.59 3.90
C CYS A 65 15.25 -11.65 2.86
N ALA A 66 15.67 -11.20 1.68
CA ALA A 66 16.58 -11.97 0.83
C ALA A 66 17.99 -11.40 1.04
N HIS A 67 18.88 -12.21 1.63
CA HIS A 67 20.31 -12.05 1.42
C HIS A 67 20.64 -12.70 0.07
#